data_AF-A0A0Q4DZT9-F1
#
_entry.id   AF-A0A0Q4DZT9-F1
#
_cell.length_a   1.000
_cell.length_b   1.000
_cell.length_c   1.000
_cell.angle_alpha   90.00
_cell.angle_beta   90.00
_cell.angle_gamma   90.00
#
_symmetry.space_group_name_H-M   'P 1'
#
loop_
_entity.id
_entity.type
_entity.pdbx_description
1 polymer ?
#
loop_
_entity_poly.entity_id
_entity_poly.type
_entity_poly.pdbx_seq_one_letter_code
_entity_poly.pdbx_strand_id
1 'polypeptide(L)'
;MYIGKAAQLSGTTIKAIRHYEAIGLLPAPQRMGRYRVYSAQSVELLTLIKCAQQLGFKLKELQGILHGSQGDARLWERAAQAIAIKQQELTAQIAELQKMQAGLLELEAMAQCTESLLGKALR
;
A
#
# COMPACT_ATOMS: atom_id res chain seq x y z
N MET A 1 -15.94 5.33 -20.34
CA MET A 1 -15.58 3.90 -20.56
C MET A 1 -16.29 3.00 -19.55
N TYR A 2 -16.50 1.71 -19.83
CA TYR A 2 -17.14 0.77 -18.89
C TYR A 2 -16.17 0.20 -17.85
N ILE A 3 -16.72 -0.40 -16.79
CA ILE A 3 -15.95 -0.91 -15.64
C ILE A 3 -14.83 -1.90 -16.01
N GLY A 4 -15.03 -2.74 -17.03
CA GLY A 4 -13.99 -3.67 -17.49
C GLY A 4 -12.78 -2.96 -18.08
N LYS A 5 -13.02 -1.93 -18.90
CA LYS A 5 -11.94 -1.12 -19.48
C LYS A 5 -11.25 -0.26 -18.42
N ALA A 6 -12.02 0.30 -17.49
CA ALA A 6 -11.46 1.07 -16.37
C ALA A 6 -10.56 0.18 -15.48
N ALA A 7 -10.99 -1.04 -15.19
CA ALA A 7 -10.19 -2.02 -14.43
C ALA A 7 -8.87 -2.34 -15.14
N GLN A 8 -8.92 -2.63 -16.44
CA GLN A 8 -7.74 -2.89 -17.25
C GLN A 8 -6.75 -1.71 -17.23
N LEU A 9 -7.22 -0.49 -17.47
CA LEU A 9 -6.36 0.69 -17.60
C LEU A 9 -5.73 1.14 -16.27
N SER A 10 -6.44 0.97 -15.16
CA SER A 10 -5.91 1.28 -13.82
C SER A 10 -5.14 0.11 -13.20
N GLY A 11 -5.13 -1.05 -13.86
CA GLY A 11 -4.56 -2.29 -13.35
C GLY A 11 -5.25 -2.81 -12.08
N THR A 12 -6.45 -2.33 -11.74
CA THR A 12 -7.23 -2.85 -10.61
C THR A 12 -8.20 -3.93 -11.09
N THR A 13 -8.93 -4.56 -10.16
CA THR A 13 -9.97 -5.53 -10.50
C THR A 13 -11.35 -4.89 -10.49
N ILE A 14 -12.29 -5.44 -11.26
CA ILE A 14 -13.71 -5.01 -11.22
C ILE A 14 -14.27 -5.08 -9.79
N LYS A 15 -13.89 -6.11 -9.03
CA LYS A 15 -14.29 -6.27 -7.62
C LYS A 15 -13.76 -5.12 -6.76
N ALA A 16 -12.50 -4.74 -6.94
CA ALA A 16 -11.88 -3.62 -6.23
C ALA A 16 -12.56 -2.29 -6.56
N ILE A 17 -12.86 -2.00 -7.84
CA ILE A 17 -13.59 -0.78 -8.22
C ILE A 17 -14.93 -0.69 -7.48
N ARG A 18 -15.72 -1.77 -7.50
CA ARG A 18 -17.02 -1.80 -6.79
C ARG A 18 -16.85 -1.64 -5.28
N HIS A 19 -15.78 -2.20 -4.72
CA HIS A 19 -15.47 -2.03 -3.31
C HIS A 19 -15.11 -0.58 -2.98
N TYR A 20 -14.25 0.06 -3.77
CA TYR A 20 -13.88 1.47 -3.59
C TYR A 20 -15.10 2.40 -3.72
N GLU A 21 -16.02 2.12 -4.66
CA GLU A 21 -17.32 2.81 -4.75
C GLU A 21 -18.14 2.63 -3.46
N ALA A 22 -18.31 1.39 -3.01
CA ALA A 22 -19.13 1.06 -1.84
C ALA A 22 -18.63 1.72 -0.55
N ILE A 23 -17.32 1.91 -0.45
CA ILE A 23 -16.68 2.54 0.71
C ILE A 23 -16.41 4.04 0.49
N GLY A 24 -16.89 4.64 -0.60
CA GLY A 24 -16.81 6.09 -0.83
C GLY A 24 -15.42 6.64 -1.18
N LEU A 25 -14.48 5.78 -1.62
CA LEU A 25 -13.18 6.21 -2.15
C LEU A 25 -13.27 6.76 -3.58
N LEU A 26 -14.32 6.37 -4.29
CA LEU A 26 -14.64 6.89 -5.61
C LEU A 26 -15.98 7.62 -5.55
N PRO A 27 -16.15 8.69 -6.33
CA PRO A 27 -17.47 9.26 -6.52
C PRO A 27 -18.41 8.21 -7.12
N ALA A 28 -19.71 8.35 -6.84
CA ALA A 28 -20.72 7.48 -7.44
C ALA A 28 -20.58 7.51 -8.97
N PRO A 29 -20.51 6.35 -9.65
CA PRO A 29 -20.26 6.30 -11.07
C PRO A 29 -21.44 6.87 -11.85
N GLN A 30 -21.15 7.62 -12.91
CA GLN A 30 -22.18 7.97 -13.88
C GLN A 30 -22.74 6.71 -14.53
N ARG A 31 -24.00 6.78 -14.97
CA ARG A 31 -24.67 5.64 -15.62
C ARG A 31 -25.13 6.01 -17.02
N MET A 32 -24.90 5.10 -17.95
CA MET A 32 -25.53 5.12 -19.27
C MET A 32 -26.44 3.89 -19.36
N GLY A 33 -27.74 4.11 -19.14
CA GLY A 33 -28.71 3.06 -18.91
C GLY A 33 -28.33 2.19 -17.71
N ARG A 34 -28.18 0.87 -17.93
CA ARG A 34 -27.80 -0.07 -16.86
C ARG A 34 -26.30 -0.05 -16.52
N TYR A 35 -25.44 0.49 -17.39
CA TYR A 35 -23.99 0.38 -17.28
C TYR A 35 -23.36 1.54 -16.50
N ARG A 36 -22.39 1.22 -15.64
CA ARG A 36 -21.51 2.20 -14.98
C ARG A 36 -20.48 2.72 -15.98
N VAL A 37 -20.26 4.03 -15.97
CA VAL A 37 -19.33 4.72 -16.87
C VAL A 37 -18.32 5.52 -16.04
N TYR A 38 -17.06 5.40 -16.45
CA TYR A 38 -15.89 5.99 -15.84
C TYR A 38 -15.23 6.95 -16.82
N SER A 39 -14.74 8.07 -16.32
CA SER A 39 -13.95 9.03 -17.09
C SER A 39 -12.46 8.68 -17.03
N ALA A 40 -11.62 9.42 -17.75
CA ALA A 40 -10.17 9.32 -17.62
C ALA A 40 -9.71 9.65 -16.19
N GLN A 41 -10.31 10.69 -15.58
CA GLN A 41 -10.02 11.08 -14.19
C GLN A 41 -10.38 9.95 -13.20
N SER A 42 -11.45 9.20 -13.44
CA SER A 42 -11.76 8.02 -12.62
C SER A 42 -10.65 6.98 -12.67
N VAL A 43 -10.04 6.77 -13.84
CA VAL A 43 -8.93 5.82 -14.02
C VAL A 43 -7.67 6.31 -13.30
N GLU A 44 -7.36 7.60 -13.40
CA GLU A 44 -6.23 8.20 -12.67
C GLU A 44 -6.37 8.01 -11.15
N LEU A 45 -7.56 8.26 -10.60
CA LEU A 45 -7.84 8.06 -9.19
C LEU A 45 -7.75 6.58 -8.78
N LEU A 46 -8.26 5.67 -9.62
CA LEU A 46 -8.11 4.22 -9.40
C LEU A 46 -6.65 3.79 -9.37
N THR A 47 -5.83 4.30 -10.28
CA THR A 47 -4.38 4.03 -10.33
C THR A 47 -3.69 4.57 -9.07
N LEU A 48 -4.04 5.78 -8.64
CA LEU A 48 -3.50 6.38 -7.41
C LEU A 48 -3.82 5.52 -6.18
N ILE A 49 -5.09 5.12 -6.02
CA ILE A 49 -5.52 4.25 -4.91
C ILE A 49 -4.72 2.94 -4.92
N LYS A 50 -4.55 2.32 -6.10
CA LYS A 50 -3.78 1.08 -6.24
C LYS A 50 -2.32 1.27 -5.84
N CYS A 51 -1.65 2.33 -6.33
CA CYS A 51 -0.26 2.63 -5.98
C CYS A 51 -0.11 2.85 -4.47
N ALA A 52 -1.02 3.59 -3.84
CA ALA A 52 -0.97 3.82 -2.41
C ALA A 52 -1.13 2.52 -1.61
N GLN A 53 -2.03 1.61 -2.03
CA GLN A 53 -2.14 0.29 -1.38
C GLN A 53 -0.86 -0.54 -1.50
N GLN A 54 -0.16 -0.47 -2.63
CA GLN A 54 1.14 -1.14 -2.81
C GLN A 54 2.22 -0.58 -1.88
N LEU A 55 2.11 0.70 -1.51
CA LEU A 55 2.97 1.36 -0.54
C LEU A 55 2.53 1.15 0.93
N GLY A 56 1.57 0.24 1.16
CA GLY A 56 1.13 -0.14 2.50
C GLY A 56 0.02 0.74 3.09
N PHE A 57 -0.55 1.67 2.32
CA PHE A 57 -1.71 2.43 2.79
C PHE A 57 -2.95 1.55 2.90
N LYS A 58 -3.65 1.68 4.03
CA LYS A 58 -4.95 1.05 4.25
C LYS A 58 -6.04 1.88 3.56
N LEU A 59 -7.08 1.21 3.05
CA LEU A 59 -8.20 1.89 2.40
C LEU A 59 -8.89 2.93 3.30
N LYS A 60 -8.92 2.69 4.62
CA LYS A 60 -9.47 3.64 5.60
C LYS A 60 -8.62 4.91 5.74
N GLU A 61 -7.29 4.80 5.59
CA GLU A 61 -6.39 5.95 5.59
C GLU A 61 -6.65 6.78 4.32
N LEU A 62 -6.78 6.12 3.17
CA LEU A 62 -7.10 6.78 1.91
C LEU A 62 -8.47 7.45 1.92
N GLN A 63 -9.46 6.89 2.61
CA GLN A 63 -10.75 7.55 2.81
C GLN A 63 -10.57 8.86 3.57
N GLY A 64 -9.83 8.85 4.67
CA GLY A 64 -9.57 10.06 5.46
C GLY A 64 -8.88 11.17 4.66
N ILE A 65 -8.07 10.81 3.66
CA ILE A 65 -7.38 11.75 2.78
C ILE A 65 -8.30 12.25 1.66
N LEU A 66 -9.04 11.34 1.01
CA LEU A 66 -9.82 11.64 -0.19
C LEU A 66 -11.22 12.18 0.11
N HIS A 67 -11.78 11.92 1.28
CA HIS A 67 -13.12 12.38 1.66
C HIS A 67 -13.18 13.91 1.74
N GLY A 68 -14.18 14.50 1.09
CA GLY A 68 -14.45 15.96 1.07
C GLY A 68 -13.70 16.75 -0.01
N SER A 69 -12.95 16.11 -0.90
CA SER A 69 -11.81 16.75 -1.57
C SER A 69 -12.00 17.13 -3.04
N GLN A 70 -13.20 17.58 -3.43
CA GLN A 70 -13.35 18.20 -4.74
C GLN A 70 -12.84 19.65 -4.67
N GLY A 71 -11.55 19.85 -4.97
CA GLY A 71 -10.94 21.17 -5.13
C GLY A 71 -10.38 21.83 -3.86
N ASP A 72 -10.19 21.08 -2.77
CA ASP A 72 -9.66 21.62 -1.51
C ASP A 72 -8.13 21.53 -1.46
N ALA A 73 -7.45 22.66 -1.28
CA ALA A 73 -6.00 22.73 -1.07
C ALA A 73 -5.53 21.85 0.12
N ARG A 74 -6.41 21.63 1.11
CA ARG A 74 -6.16 20.77 2.27
C ARG A 74 -6.05 19.29 1.95
N LEU A 75 -6.43 18.83 0.75
CA LEU A 75 -6.18 17.45 0.32
C LEU A 75 -4.69 17.18 0.23
N TRP A 76 -3.92 18.07 -0.40
CA TRP A 76 -2.50 17.85 -0.61
C TRP A 76 -1.73 17.90 0.71
N GLU A 77 -2.14 18.75 1.65
CA GLU A 77 -1.60 18.79 3.01
C GLU A 77 -1.87 17.48 3.77
N ARG A 78 -3.12 16.99 3.77
CA ARG A 78 -3.47 15.70 4.40
C ARG A 78 -2.70 14.53 3.76
N ALA A 79 -2.57 14.53 2.43
CA ALA A 79 -1.83 13.52 1.72
C ALA A 79 -0.34 13.54 2.09
N ALA A 80 0.29 14.72 2.09
CA ALA A 80 1.69 14.89 2.47
C ALA A 80 1.94 14.43 3.92
N GLN A 81 1.05 14.80 4.84
CA GLN A 81 1.14 14.37 6.25
C GLN A 81 1.02 12.84 6.37
N ALA A 82 0.05 12.23 5.67
CA ALA A 82 -0.12 10.79 5.69
C ALA A 82 1.09 10.04 5.09
N ILE A 83 1.69 10.58 4.04
CA ILE A 83 2.93 10.06 3.44
C ILE A 83 4.08 10.14 4.43
N ALA A 84 4.27 11.27 5.11
CA ALA A 84 5.34 11.42 6.10
C ALA A 84 5.19 10.41 7.26
N ILE A 85 3.97 10.25 7.77
CA ILE A 85 3.68 9.23 8.80
C ILE A 85 4.01 7.83 8.28
N LYS A 86 3.62 7.50 7.04
CA LYS A 86 3.88 6.19 6.45
C LYS A 86 5.37 5.90 6.27
N GLN A 87 6.15 6.91 5.87
CA GLN A 87 7.60 6.80 5.77
C GLN A 87 8.23 6.53 7.14
N GLN A 88 7.76 7.19 8.20
CA GLN A 88 8.22 6.94 9.56
C GLN A 88 7.89 5.52 10.04
N GLU A 89 6.65 5.06 9.82
CA GLU A 89 6.23 3.68 10.15
C GLU A 89 7.10 2.64 9.44
N LEU A 90 7.36 2.82 8.14
CA LEU A 90 8.20 1.91 7.35
C LEU A 90 9.66 1.95 7.81
N THR A 91 10.20 3.13 8.11
CA THR A 91 11.58 3.26 8.61
C THR A 91 11.75 2.55 9.94
N ALA A 92 10.78 2.67 10.85
CA ALA A 92 10.80 1.96 12.12
C ALA A 92 10.73 0.43 11.93
N GLN A 93 9.87 -0.05 11.02
CA GLN A 93 9.78 -1.47 10.69
C GLN A 93 11.08 -2.02 10.09
N ILE A 94 11.72 -1.26 9.19
CA ILE A 94 13.01 -1.63 8.61
C ILE A 94 14.07 -1.76 9.71
N ALA A 95 14.15 -0.79 10.62
CA ALA A 95 15.12 -0.82 11.71
C ALA A 95 14.94 -2.05 12.62
N GLU A 96 13.69 -2.40 12.95
CA GLU A 96 13.40 -3.58 13.76
C GLU A 96 13.75 -4.89 13.03
N LEU A 97 13.41 -5.00 11.74
CA LEU A 97 13.77 -6.16 10.93
C LEU A 97 15.30 -6.31 10.78
N GLN A 98 16.03 -5.21 10.63
CA GLN A 98 17.50 -5.21 10.60
C GLN A 98 18.10 -5.70 11.92
N LYS A 99 17.52 -5.28 13.06
CA LYS A 99 17.95 -5.75 14.37
C LYS A 99 17.72 -7.25 14.55
N MET A 100 16.57 -7.76 14.13
CA MET A 100 16.29 -9.20 14.14
C MET A 100 17.25 -9.97 13.23
N GLN A 101 17.54 -9.46 12.04
CA GLN A 101 18.51 -10.05 11.13
C GLN A 101 19.91 -10.11 11.75
N ALA A 102 20.37 -9.04 12.40
CA ALA A 102 21.65 -9.02 13.10
C ALA A 102 21.72 -10.09 14.21
N GLY A 103 20.66 -10.22 15.01
CA GLY A 103 20.58 -11.27 16.04
C GLY A 103 20.64 -12.69 15.47
N LEU A 104 20.01 -12.95 14.31
CA LEU A 104 20.12 -14.25 13.63
C LEU A 104 21.55 -14.54 13.17
N LEU A 105 22.26 -13.54 12.64
CA LEU A 105 23.65 -13.69 12.22
C LEU A 105 24.60 -13.96 13.41
N GLU A 106 24.35 -13.32 14.55
CA GLU A 106 25.12 -13.60 15.78
C GLU A 106 24.91 -15.04 16.27
N LEU A 107 23.66 -15.52 16.29
CA LEU A 107 23.34 -16.90 16.66
C LEU A 107 23.96 -17.91 15.70
N GLU A 108 23.94 -17.64 14.40
CA GLU A 108 24.59 -18.47 13.39
C GLU A 108 26.11 -18.53 13.61
N ALA A 109 26.76 -17.40 13.88
CA ALA A 109 28.19 -17.36 14.17
C ALA A 109 28.54 -18.12 15.45
N MET A 110 27.72 -18.04 16.49
CA MET A 110 27.89 -18.82 17.73
C MET A 110 27.82 -20.32 17.46
N ALA A 111 26.85 -20.78 16.66
CA ALA A 111 26.68 -22.18 16.31
C ALA A 111 27.86 -22.73 15.48
N GLN A 112 28.38 -21.95 14.53
CA GLN A 112 29.54 -22.34 13.73
C GLN A 112 30.84 -22.39 14.57
N CYS A 113 30.97 -21.50 15.57
CA CYS A 113 32.13 -21.46 16.45
C CYS A 113 32.18 -22.69 17.38
N THR A 114 31.04 -23.14 17.91
CA THR A 114 30.97 -24.35 18.75
C THR A 114 31.30 -25.62 17.97
N GLU A 115 30.89 -25.71 16.71
CA GLU A 115 31.22 -26.82 15.82
C GLU A 115 32.72 -26.88 15.50
N SER A 116 33.34 -25.72 15.25
CA SER A 116 34.80 -25.58 15.07
C SER A 116 35.61 -25.96 16.31
N LEU A 117 35.13 -25.63 17.51
CA LEU A 117 35.79 -25.96 18.77
C LEU A 117 35.68 -27.45 19.12
N LEU A 118 34.52 -28.08 18.89
CA LEU A 118 34.34 -29.52 19.05
C LEU A 118 35.16 -30.32 18.03
N GLY A 119 35.27 -29.85 16.79
CA GLY A 119 36.09 -30.48 15.75
C GLY A 119 37.60 -30.42 16.00
N LYS A 120 38.08 -29.44 16.77
CA LYS A 120 39.49 -29.32 17.19
C LYS A 120 39.82 -30.10 18.47
N ALA A 121 38.87 -30.33 19.36
CA ALA A 121 39.07 -31.06 20.60
C ALA A 121 39.08 -32.60 20.43
N LEU A 122 38.64 -33.10 19.27
CA LEU A 122 38.58 -34.55 18.93
C LEU A 122 39.74 -35.03 18.04
N ARG A 123 40.80 -34.23 17.86
CA ARG A 123 42.07 -34.62 17.21
C ARG A 123 43.23 -34.44 18.16
#